data_AF-A0AAE1V0X0-F1
#
_entry.id   AF-A0AAE1V0X0-F1
#
_cell.length_a   1.000
_cell.length_b   1.000
_cell.length_c   1.000
_cell.angle_alpha   90.00
_cell.angle_beta   90.00
_cell.angle_gamma   90.00
#
_symmetry.space_group_name_H-M   'P 1'
#
loop_
_entity.id
_entity.type
_entity.pdbx_description
1 polymer ?
#
loop_
_entity_poly.entity_id
_entity_poly.type
_entity_poly.pdbx_seq_one_letter_code
_entity_poly.pdbx_strand_id
1 'polypeptide(L)'
;MQLMNGLKKGDRRFEDQKLKSKFEQAEIELQKKNKARSQIIEKLKARRDALGELRGAKNTGGERGYHLCSSEEELNNLIKSLQYRIQHESIPLNEEKQIIREIKQLEGTREDVNEIAAKRADIVESKGDKESIQNQLMSVDLDGVHKEQHVVKAKLKILDDHIDDVTKQIKLLDEELKEIVQKRESTYGHILELRKQRDEGNSPFYKNTTMLQTAKPCADKKDIEALKELSMTEVEKFMSLWSVDKPFRDDYERRILTWLDIRQLSRDGRMRNCDEKPLVLSEGPIVSQIEVAPSTNADPPKQEPLSTAKLDASLKEKVEKEKNSKQLKDDNGKNNFFFFYNPGFQACA
;
A
#
# COMPACT_ATOMS: atom_id res chain seq x y z
N MET A 1 7.39 22.25 1.71
CA MET A 1 7.52 21.53 3.00
C MET A 1 8.04 20.12 2.69
N GLN A 2 9.32 19.80 2.91
CA GLN A 2 9.89 18.55 2.34
C GLN A 2 11.00 17.85 3.15
N LEU A 3 11.19 18.21 4.43
CA LEU A 3 12.29 17.70 5.27
C LEU A 3 11.87 16.79 6.44
N MET A 4 10.59 16.73 6.81
CA MET A 4 10.12 16.00 8.01
C MET A 4 9.80 14.51 7.80
N ASN A 5 9.84 14.01 6.56
CA ASN A 5 9.48 12.62 6.23
C ASN A 5 10.69 11.67 6.10
N GLY A 6 11.92 12.17 6.27
CA GLY A 6 13.14 11.38 6.15
C GLY A 6 13.41 10.45 7.34
N LEU A 7 13.46 11.00 8.56
CA LEU A 7 13.92 10.27 9.75
C LEU A 7 13.08 9.02 10.06
N LYS A 8 11.74 9.15 10.02
CA LYS A 8 10.78 8.05 10.27
C LYS A 8 10.83 6.88 9.27
N LYS A 9 11.75 6.86 8.30
CA LYS A 9 12.07 5.67 7.47
C LYS A 9 13.36 4.95 7.90
N GLY A 10 14.27 5.63 8.60
CA GLY A 10 15.45 5.01 9.22
C GLY A 10 15.07 4.19 10.45
N ASP A 11 14.36 4.81 11.39
CA ASP A 11 14.00 4.19 12.67
C ASP A 11 13.18 2.91 12.46
N ARG A 12 12.14 2.95 11.62
CA ARG A 12 11.33 1.77 11.30
C ARG A 12 12.13 0.64 10.66
N ARG A 13 13.03 0.93 9.71
CA ARG A 13 13.93 -0.11 9.14
C ARG A 13 14.81 -0.75 10.22
N PHE A 14 15.28 0.04 11.18
CA PHE A 14 16.08 -0.46 12.30
C PHE A 14 15.24 -1.31 13.26
N GLU A 15 13.99 -0.92 13.54
CA GLU A 15 13.04 -1.70 14.33
C GLU A 15 12.63 -3.00 13.62
N ASP A 16 12.31 -2.96 12.33
CA ASP A 16 12.00 -4.13 11.49
C ASP A 16 13.18 -5.13 11.50
N GLN A 17 14.41 -4.65 11.35
CA GLN A 17 15.61 -5.50 11.34
C GLN A 17 15.96 -6.02 12.75
N LYS A 18 15.64 -5.27 13.82
CA LYS A 18 15.74 -5.69 15.23
C LYS A 18 14.65 -6.68 15.63
N LEU A 19 13.48 -6.64 14.98
CA LEU A 19 12.41 -7.64 15.12
C LEU A 19 12.76 -8.90 14.33
N LYS A 20 13.25 -8.77 13.10
CA LYS A 20 13.69 -9.90 12.26
C LYS A 20 14.81 -10.71 12.92
N SER A 21 15.85 -10.04 13.41
CA SER A 21 16.96 -10.72 14.12
C SER A 21 16.52 -11.43 15.39
N LYS A 22 15.55 -10.87 16.15
CA LYS A 22 14.92 -11.57 17.28
C LYS A 22 14.12 -12.80 16.85
N PHE A 23 13.37 -12.72 15.75
CA PHE A 23 12.63 -13.86 15.21
C PHE A 23 13.57 -14.99 14.75
N GLU A 24 14.62 -14.63 14.00
CA GLU A 24 15.65 -15.54 13.52
C GLU A 24 16.43 -16.19 14.68
N GLN A 25 16.72 -15.45 15.75
CA GLN A 25 17.29 -16.00 16.98
C GLN A 25 16.35 -16.99 17.70
N ALA A 26 15.05 -16.67 17.80
CA ALA A 26 14.04 -17.54 18.40
C ALA A 26 13.80 -18.81 17.57
N GLU A 27 13.83 -18.71 16.23
CA GLU A 27 13.73 -19.86 15.33
C GLU A 27 14.96 -20.78 15.44
N ILE A 28 16.17 -20.22 15.53
CA ILE A 28 17.39 -20.99 15.82
C ILE A 28 17.30 -21.71 17.17
N GLU A 29 16.73 -21.08 18.21
CA GLU A 29 16.51 -21.74 19.51
C GLU A 29 15.46 -22.85 19.42
N LEU A 30 14.34 -22.62 18.74
CA LEU A 30 13.28 -23.60 18.49
C LEU A 30 13.83 -24.82 17.73
N GLN A 31 14.65 -24.60 16.70
CA GLN A 31 15.32 -25.68 15.96
C GLN A 31 16.27 -26.49 16.87
N LYS A 32 17.05 -25.83 17.74
CA LYS A 32 17.91 -26.50 18.74
C LYS A 32 17.10 -27.33 19.74
N LYS A 33 16.03 -26.77 20.30
CA LYS A 33 15.11 -27.48 21.23
C LYS A 33 14.45 -28.68 20.56
N ASN A 34 13.99 -28.54 19.31
CA ASN A 34 13.43 -29.66 18.53
C ASN A 34 14.48 -30.74 18.22
N LYS A 35 15.73 -30.38 17.89
CA LYS A 35 16.81 -31.35 17.66
C LYS A 35 17.13 -32.15 18.93
N ALA A 36 17.25 -31.49 20.08
CA ALA A 36 17.44 -32.15 21.37
C ALA A 36 16.26 -33.10 21.70
N ARG A 37 15.02 -32.66 21.45
CA ARG A 37 13.82 -33.49 21.60
C ARG A 37 13.82 -34.72 20.69
N SER A 38 14.27 -34.61 19.44
CA SER A 38 14.41 -35.79 18.54
C SER A 38 15.36 -36.82 19.12
N GLN A 39 16.53 -36.39 19.59
CA GLN A 39 17.54 -37.26 20.20
C GLN A 39 17.02 -37.96 21.48
N ILE A 40 16.20 -37.30 22.29
CA ILE A 40 15.55 -37.91 23.46
C ILE A 40 14.50 -38.94 23.03
N ILE A 41 13.71 -38.65 21.99
CA ILE A 41 12.72 -39.58 21.41
C ILE A 41 13.41 -40.80 20.76
N GLU A 42 14.55 -40.60 20.10
CA GLU A 42 15.38 -41.67 19.53
C GLU A 42 15.94 -42.59 20.62
N LYS A 43 16.38 -42.05 21.78
CA LYS A 43 16.75 -42.87 22.95
C LYS A 43 15.57 -43.68 23.50
N LEU A 44 14.37 -43.07 23.60
CA LEU A 44 13.16 -43.78 24.05
C LEU A 44 12.76 -44.92 23.11
N LYS A 45 12.89 -44.73 21.78
CA LYS A 45 12.73 -45.81 20.78
C LYS A 45 13.81 -46.86 20.96
N ALA A 46 15.09 -46.47 20.92
CA ALA A 46 16.27 -47.30 21.15
C ALA A 46 16.16 -48.24 22.38
N ARG A 47 15.53 -47.76 23.46
CA ARG A 47 15.22 -48.52 24.68
C ARG A 47 13.99 -49.43 24.52
N ARG A 48 12.90 -48.92 23.93
CA ARG A 48 11.68 -49.71 23.67
C ARG A 48 11.94 -50.89 22.74
N ASP A 49 12.72 -50.67 21.68
CA ASP A 49 12.89 -51.64 20.61
C ASP A 49 13.73 -52.83 21.08
N ALA A 50 14.83 -52.60 21.82
CA ALA A 50 15.62 -53.68 22.44
C ALA A 50 14.89 -54.45 23.56
N LEU A 51 14.03 -53.77 24.34
CA LEU A 51 13.11 -54.45 25.26
C LEU A 51 11.99 -55.23 24.51
N GLY A 52 11.73 -54.87 23.25
CA GLY A 52 10.90 -55.62 22.31
C GLY A 52 11.61 -56.84 21.74
N GLU A 53 12.88 -56.72 21.37
CA GLU A 53 13.73 -57.83 20.89
C GLU A 53 13.86 -58.94 21.95
N LEU A 54 14.13 -58.58 23.22
CA LEU A 54 14.12 -59.53 24.35
C LEU A 54 12.77 -60.23 24.57
N ARG A 55 11.67 -59.69 24.03
CA ARG A 55 10.32 -60.31 24.08
C ARG A 55 9.99 -61.09 22.79
N GLY A 56 10.50 -60.66 21.65
CA GLY A 56 10.28 -61.29 20.35
C GLY A 56 11.10 -62.57 20.16
N ALA A 57 12.37 -62.56 20.57
CA ALA A 57 13.34 -63.61 20.26
C ALA A 57 13.00 -65.02 20.78
N LYS A 58 12.08 -65.14 21.75
CA LYS A 58 11.60 -66.45 22.28
C LYS A 58 10.16 -66.82 21.87
N ASN A 59 9.42 -65.93 21.22
CA ASN A 59 8.03 -66.19 20.80
C ASN A 59 7.91 -66.86 19.42
N THR A 60 9.03 -67.12 18.74
CA THR A 60 9.08 -67.87 17.48
C THR A 60 9.14 -69.39 17.67
N GLY A 61 9.37 -69.86 18.91
CA GLY A 61 9.29 -71.28 19.28
C GLY A 61 7.85 -71.75 19.41
N GLY A 62 7.27 -72.26 18.31
CA GLY A 62 5.86 -72.65 18.21
C GLY A 62 5.46 -73.96 18.90
N GLU A 63 5.80 -74.18 20.16
CA GLU A 63 5.27 -75.29 20.97
C GLU A 63 4.83 -74.85 22.37
N ARG A 64 3.52 -75.08 22.68
CA ARG A 64 2.84 -74.91 23.99
C ARG A 64 3.47 -73.87 24.91
N GLY A 65 3.26 -72.59 24.61
CA GLY A 65 3.87 -71.46 25.31
C GLY A 65 3.70 -71.48 26.82
N TYR A 66 4.79 -71.80 27.53
CA TYR A 66 4.93 -71.55 28.95
C TYR A 66 5.18 -70.07 29.20
N HIS A 67 4.52 -69.47 30.20
CA HIS A 67 4.75 -68.06 30.52
C HIS A 67 6.03 -67.90 31.35
N LEU A 68 7.15 -67.62 30.69
CA LEU A 68 8.40 -67.30 31.37
C LEU A 68 8.20 -66.09 32.29
N CYS A 69 8.38 -66.30 33.59
CA CYS A 69 8.20 -65.28 34.62
C CYS A 69 9.13 -64.07 34.38
N SER A 70 8.68 -62.86 34.74
CA SER A 70 9.44 -61.64 34.48
C SER A 70 10.51 -61.32 35.53
N SER A 71 10.52 -62.06 36.64
CA SER A 71 11.51 -62.00 37.71
C SER A 71 11.72 -63.39 38.34
N GLU A 72 12.85 -63.58 39.02
CA GLU A 72 13.09 -64.78 39.84
C GLU A 72 12.11 -64.87 41.02
N GLU A 73 11.61 -63.72 41.51
CA GLU A 73 10.60 -63.67 42.58
C GLU A 73 9.25 -64.20 42.13
N GLU A 74 8.76 -63.79 40.95
CA GLU A 74 7.56 -64.35 40.31
C GLU A 74 7.70 -65.87 40.11
N LEU A 75 8.86 -66.31 39.59
CA LEU A 75 9.16 -67.73 39.37
C LEU A 75 9.10 -68.53 40.67
N ASN A 76 9.79 -68.06 41.72
CA ASN A 76 9.79 -68.68 43.04
C ASN A 76 8.40 -68.69 43.68
N ASN A 77 7.59 -67.64 43.49
CA ASN A 77 6.25 -67.56 44.06
C ASN A 77 5.26 -68.48 43.33
N LEU A 78 5.39 -68.63 42.01
CA LEU A 78 4.64 -69.60 41.23
C LEU A 78 5.00 -71.04 41.65
N ILE A 79 6.30 -71.38 41.73
CA ILE A 79 6.77 -72.68 42.23
C ILE A 79 6.22 -72.98 43.63
N LYS A 80 6.32 -72.04 44.58
CA LYS A 80 5.74 -72.18 45.93
C LYS A 80 4.23 -72.42 45.89
N SER A 81 3.49 -71.71 45.02
CA SER A 81 2.03 -71.90 44.92
C SER A 81 1.66 -73.30 44.42
N LEU A 82 2.41 -73.84 43.46
CA LEU A 82 2.22 -75.20 42.94
C LEU A 82 2.63 -76.28 43.95
N GLN A 83 3.70 -76.06 44.72
CA GLN A 83 4.11 -76.93 45.82
C GLN A 83 3.07 -76.93 46.96
N TYR A 84 2.55 -75.76 47.34
CA TYR A 84 1.46 -75.63 48.31
C TYR A 84 0.19 -76.35 47.84
N ARG A 85 -0.14 -76.25 46.54
CA ARG A 85 -1.26 -76.97 45.90
C ARG A 85 -1.16 -78.49 46.13
N ILE A 86 0.01 -79.07 45.88
CA ILE A 86 0.28 -80.51 46.11
C ILE A 86 0.17 -80.87 47.62
N GLN A 87 0.63 -80.00 48.52
CA GLN A 87 0.69 -80.30 49.95
C GLN A 87 -0.65 -80.18 50.67
N HIS A 88 -1.61 -79.42 50.13
CA HIS A 88 -2.82 -79.02 50.87
C HIS A 88 -4.15 -79.20 50.12
N GLU A 89 -4.16 -79.46 48.81
CA GLU A 89 -5.38 -79.80 48.07
C GLU A 89 -5.46 -81.32 47.80
N SER A 90 -6.68 -81.90 47.86
CA SER A 90 -6.91 -83.32 47.59
C SER A 90 -6.98 -83.60 46.07
N ILE A 91 -5.82 -83.62 45.42
CA ILE A 91 -5.66 -83.70 43.96
C ILE A 91 -5.60 -85.16 43.46
N PRO A 92 -6.20 -85.50 42.31
CA PRO A 92 -6.03 -86.83 41.72
C PRO A 92 -4.62 -87.03 41.14
N LEU A 93 -4.07 -88.24 41.28
CA LEU A 93 -2.70 -88.65 40.92
C LEU A 93 -2.21 -88.21 39.51
N ASN A 94 -3.12 -88.00 38.55
CA ASN A 94 -2.79 -87.53 37.21
C ASN A 94 -2.46 -86.03 37.16
N GLU A 95 -3.18 -85.21 37.93
CA GLU A 95 -2.94 -83.77 38.08
C GLU A 95 -1.71 -83.52 38.96
N GLU A 96 -1.53 -84.28 40.04
CA GLU A 96 -0.31 -84.24 40.87
C GLU A 96 0.94 -84.48 40.00
N LYS A 97 0.93 -85.55 39.19
CA LYS A 97 1.98 -85.84 38.20
C LYS A 97 2.08 -84.81 37.08
N GLN A 98 1.09 -83.95 36.87
CA GLN A 98 1.20 -82.82 35.95
C GLN A 98 1.89 -81.62 36.62
N ILE A 99 1.48 -81.27 37.84
CA ILE A 99 2.07 -80.16 38.61
C ILE A 99 3.55 -80.44 38.93
N ILE A 100 3.92 -81.69 39.25
CA ILE A 100 5.32 -82.10 39.45
C ILE A 100 6.17 -81.92 38.16
N ARG A 101 5.59 -82.17 36.98
CA ARG A 101 6.27 -81.92 35.69
C ARG A 101 6.41 -80.42 35.42
N GLU A 102 5.38 -79.63 35.74
CA GLU A 102 5.38 -78.18 35.58
C GLU A 102 6.41 -77.51 36.52
N ILE A 103 6.47 -77.92 37.80
CA ILE A 103 7.51 -77.46 38.75
C ILE A 103 8.91 -77.77 38.21
N LYS A 104 9.15 -78.98 37.69
CA LYS A 104 10.45 -79.34 37.11
C LYS A 104 10.79 -78.53 35.84
N GLN A 105 9.79 -78.15 35.05
CA GLN A 105 9.97 -77.26 33.89
C GLN A 105 10.28 -75.83 34.35
N LEU A 106 9.54 -75.31 35.33
CA LEU A 106 9.78 -74.02 35.98
C LEU A 106 11.20 -73.90 36.54
N GLU A 107 11.64 -74.88 37.33
CA GLU A 107 12.99 -74.96 37.89
C GLU A 107 14.06 -74.97 36.77
N GLY A 108 13.82 -75.71 35.68
CA GLY A 108 14.68 -75.69 34.49
C GLY A 108 14.73 -74.34 33.75
N THR A 109 13.70 -73.50 33.87
CA THR A 109 13.70 -72.14 33.28
C THR A 109 14.37 -71.09 34.16
N ARG A 110 14.88 -71.43 35.35
CA ARG A 110 15.45 -70.46 36.31
C ARG A 110 16.68 -69.73 35.79
N GLU A 111 17.63 -70.46 35.19
CA GLU A 111 18.82 -69.87 34.55
C GLU A 111 18.40 -68.92 33.41
N ASP A 112 17.39 -69.34 32.65
CA ASP A 112 16.84 -68.66 31.49
C ASP A 112 16.10 -67.35 31.87
N VAL A 113 15.41 -67.33 33.02
CA VAL A 113 14.80 -66.14 33.64
C VAL A 113 15.88 -65.21 34.20
N ASN A 114 16.91 -65.74 34.86
CA ASN A 114 18.00 -64.94 35.40
C ASN A 114 18.84 -64.27 34.29
N GLU A 115 19.10 -64.96 33.18
CA GLU A 115 19.68 -64.35 31.98
C GLU A 115 18.81 -63.21 31.42
N ILE A 116 17.49 -63.41 31.33
CA ILE A 116 16.57 -62.38 30.83
C ILE A 116 16.49 -61.20 31.81
N ALA A 117 16.54 -61.43 33.11
CA ALA A 117 16.61 -60.37 34.12
C ALA A 117 17.91 -59.56 33.99
N ALA A 118 19.07 -60.23 33.87
CA ALA A 118 20.35 -59.57 33.65
C ALA A 118 20.38 -58.76 32.33
N LYS A 119 19.90 -59.33 31.22
CA LYS A 119 19.80 -58.65 29.91
C LYS A 119 18.81 -57.48 29.94
N ARG A 120 17.75 -57.55 30.75
CA ARG A 120 16.85 -56.40 31.01
C ARG A 120 17.55 -55.31 31.82
N ALA A 121 18.31 -55.67 32.85
CA ALA A 121 19.06 -54.72 33.69
C ALA A 121 20.15 -53.99 32.89
N ASP A 122 20.96 -54.70 32.12
CA ASP A 122 21.99 -54.15 31.22
C ASP A 122 21.40 -53.17 30.18
N ILE A 123 20.20 -53.47 29.64
CA ILE A 123 19.47 -52.52 28.76
C ILE A 123 19.00 -51.27 29.53
N VAL A 124 18.66 -51.37 30.82
CA VAL A 124 18.28 -50.21 31.64
C VAL A 124 19.49 -49.37 32.02
N GLU A 125 20.63 -49.99 32.35
CA GLU A 125 21.88 -49.31 32.66
C GLU A 125 22.47 -48.61 31.43
N SER A 126 22.62 -49.33 30.31
CA SER A 126 23.20 -48.80 29.06
C SER A 126 22.33 -47.78 28.33
N LYS A 127 20.99 -47.84 28.47
CA LYS A 127 20.06 -46.91 27.79
C LYS A 127 19.34 -45.94 28.72
N GLY A 128 19.55 -46.03 30.04
CA GLY A 128 18.99 -45.17 31.07
C GLY A 128 17.55 -45.49 31.47
N ASP A 129 17.08 -44.91 32.59
CA ASP A 129 15.72 -45.13 33.08
C ASP A 129 14.64 -44.47 32.24
N LYS A 130 13.50 -45.17 32.09
CA LYS A 130 12.32 -44.65 31.39
C LYS A 130 11.91 -43.29 31.97
N GLU A 131 11.85 -43.19 33.29
CA GLU A 131 11.40 -41.99 33.99
C GLU A 131 12.41 -40.86 33.89
N SER A 132 13.71 -41.15 33.98
CA SER A 132 14.77 -40.16 33.74
C SER A 132 14.68 -39.55 32.33
N ILE A 133 14.56 -40.39 31.29
CA ILE A 133 14.47 -39.92 29.89
C ILE A 133 13.12 -39.24 29.62
N GLN A 134 12.02 -39.70 30.23
CA GLN A 134 10.70 -39.08 30.09
C GLN A 134 10.63 -37.72 30.82
N ASN A 135 11.26 -37.59 31.99
CA ASN A 135 11.38 -36.31 32.70
C ASN A 135 12.30 -35.35 31.93
N GLN A 136 13.39 -35.84 31.33
CA GLN A 136 14.22 -35.07 30.42
C GLN A 136 13.43 -34.58 29.19
N LEU A 137 12.49 -35.38 28.67
CA LEU A 137 11.59 -34.99 27.58
C LEU A 137 10.58 -33.92 27.99
N MET A 138 10.04 -33.98 29.21
CA MET A 138 9.12 -32.95 29.75
C MET A 138 9.83 -31.66 30.14
N SER A 139 11.10 -31.73 30.57
CA SER A 139 11.93 -30.58 30.94
C SER A 139 12.39 -29.72 29.76
N VAL A 140 12.04 -30.08 28.51
CA VAL A 140 12.29 -29.22 27.35
C VAL A 140 11.18 -28.18 27.26
N ASP A 141 11.44 -26.96 27.73
CA ASP A 141 10.50 -25.83 27.69
C ASP A 141 10.12 -25.41 26.26
N LEU A 142 9.13 -26.11 25.71
CA LEU A 142 8.47 -25.81 24.44
C LEU A 142 7.21 -24.95 24.65
N ASP A 143 6.51 -25.09 25.77
CA ASP A 143 5.21 -24.45 26.00
C ASP A 143 5.32 -22.90 26.09
N GLY A 144 6.40 -22.39 26.69
CA GLY A 144 6.74 -20.96 26.63
C GLY A 144 6.99 -20.48 25.19
N VAL A 145 7.83 -21.22 24.44
CA VAL A 145 8.16 -20.90 23.03
C VAL A 145 6.92 -20.95 22.13
N HIS A 146 5.99 -21.88 22.37
CA HIS A 146 4.72 -21.93 21.66
C HIS A 146 3.84 -20.71 21.97
N LYS A 147 3.73 -20.28 23.24
CA LYS A 147 2.98 -19.08 23.62
C LYS A 147 3.56 -17.81 22.98
N GLU A 148 4.89 -17.67 22.97
CA GLU A 148 5.58 -16.59 22.26
C GLU A 148 5.32 -16.65 20.75
N GLN A 149 5.39 -17.84 20.14
CA GLN A 149 5.07 -18.03 18.72
C GLN A 149 3.63 -17.63 18.39
N HIS A 150 2.65 -17.94 19.26
CA HIS A 150 1.26 -17.51 19.10
C HIS A 150 1.11 -15.98 19.19
N VAL A 151 1.81 -15.32 20.12
CA VAL A 151 1.83 -13.84 20.22
C VAL A 151 2.47 -13.20 18.98
N VAL A 152 3.54 -13.79 18.43
CA VAL A 152 4.15 -13.31 17.19
C VAL A 152 3.24 -13.53 15.98
N LYS A 153 2.59 -14.70 15.87
CA LYS A 153 1.59 -14.98 14.82
C LYS A 153 0.42 -14.00 14.84
N ALA A 154 -0.08 -13.65 16.02
CA ALA A 154 -1.13 -12.65 16.17
C ALA A 154 -0.68 -11.25 15.70
N LYS A 155 0.55 -10.84 16.03
CA LYS A 155 1.14 -9.58 15.54
C LYS A 155 1.36 -9.59 14.03
N LEU A 156 1.86 -10.69 13.48
CA LEU A 156 2.03 -10.86 12.04
C LEU A 156 0.71 -10.69 11.30
N LYS A 157 -0.39 -11.29 11.78
CA LYS A 157 -1.71 -11.10 11.17
C LYS A 157 -2.13 -9.62 11.15
N ILE A 158 -1.97 -8.89 12.27
CA ILE A 158 -2.31 -7.46 12.35
C ILE A 158 -1.48 -6.62 11.36
N LEU A 159 -0.22 -6.99 11.12
CA LEU A 159 0.62 -6.37 10.10
C LEU A 159 0.16 -6.71 8.67
N ASP A 160 -0.28 -7.95 8.43
CA ASP A 160 -0.81 -8.43 7.15
C ASP A 160 -2.12 -7.70 6.80
N ASP A 161 -3.07 -7.65 7.74
CA ASP A 161 -4.33 -6.90 7.63
C ASP A 161 -4.06 -5.40 7.28
N HIS A 162 -3.04 -4.79 7.90
CA HIS A 162 -2.61 -3.41 7.62
C HIS A 162 -1.87 -3.25 6.27
N ILE A 163 -1.10 -4.24 5.83
CA ILE A 163 -0.46 -4.24 4.49
C ILE A 163 -1.55 -4.28 3.41
N ASP A 164 -2.59 -5.09 3.63
CA ASP A 164 -3.75 -5.18 2.73
C ASP A 164 -4.50 -3.85 2.65
N ASP A 165 -4.75 -3.17 3.78
CA ASP A 165 -5.42 -1.86 3.80
C ASP A 165 -4.58 -0.74 3.16
N VAL A 166 -3.26 -0.72 3.38
CA VAL A 166 -2.37 0.20 2.65
C VAL A 166 -2.35 -0.12 1.16
N THR A 167 -2.41 -1.40 0.78
CA THR A 167 -2.46 -1.83 -0.63
C THR A 167 -3.78 -1.44 -1.31
N LYS A 168 -4.90 -1.42 -0.58
CA LYS A 168 -6.19 -0.88 -1.06
C LYS A 168 -6.09 0.64 -1.27
N GLN A 169 -5.50 1.38 -0.31
CA GLN A 169 -5.31 2.83 -0.43
C GLN A 169 -4.40 3.22 -1.61
N ILE A 170 -3.32 2.47 -1.87
CA ILE A 170 -2.46 2.70 -3.03
C ILE A 170 -3.23 2.55 -4.34
N LYS A 171 -4.04 1.49 -4.49
CA LYS A 171 -4.85 1.27 -5.70
C LYS A 171 -5.86 2.40 -5.94
N LEU A 172 -6.53 2.87 -4.90
CA LEU A 172 -7.45 4.02 -5.00
C LEU A 172 -6.72 5.30 -5.45
N LEU A 173 -5.52 5.56 -4.91
CA LEU A 173 -4.71 6.72 -5.31
C LEU A 173 -4.16 6.59 -6.74
N ASP A 174 -3.82 5.38 -7.20
CA ASP A 174 -3.41 5.14 -8.59
C ASP A 174 -4.58 5.34 -9.58
N GLU A 175 -5.81 4.97 -9.18
CA GLU A 175 -7.04 5.21 -9.94
C GLU A 175 -7.40 6.71 -9.99
N GLU A 176 -7.37 7.43 -8.86
CA GLU A 176 -7.53 8.88 -8.80
C GLU A 176 -6.49 9.62 -9.64
N LEU A 177 -5.21 9.22 -9.55
CA LEU A 177 -4.11 9.81 -10.33
C LEU A 177 -4.34 9.61 -11.83
N LYS A 178 -4.78 8.42 -12.25
CA LYS A 178 -5.11 8.11 -13.65
C LYS A 178 -6.25 8.99 -14.16
N GLU A 179 -7.32 9.19 -13.38
CA GLU A 179 -8.39 10.12 -13.73
C GLU A 179 -7.88 11.57 -13.87
N ILE A 180 -7.06 12.04 -12.92
CA ILE A 180 -6.51 13.40 -12.92
C ILE A 180 -5.59 13.62 -14.13
N VAL A 181 -4.79 12.61 -14.50
CA VAL A 181 -3.95 12.64 -15.71
C VAL A 181 -4.80 12.70 -16.98
N GLN A 182 -5.86 11.91 -17.09
CA GLN A 182 -6.78 11.95 -18.24
C GLN A 182 -7.52 13.30 -18.34
N LYS A 183 -7.97 13.86 -17.21
CA LYS A 183 -8.59 15.19 -17.11
C LYS A 183 -7.61 16.30 -17.50
N ARG A 184 -6.35 16.21 -17.08
CA ARG A 184 -5.26 17.11 -17.48
C ARG A 184 -5.01 17.07 -18.99
N GLU A 185 -4.90 15.87 -19.57
CA GLU A 185 -4.54 15.70 -20.98
C GLU A 185 -5.64 16.13 -21.94
N SER A 186 -6.91 15.80 -21.63
CA SER A 186 -8.07 16.32 -22.36
C SER A 186 -8.18 17.86 -22.26
N THR A 187 -7.99 18.43 -21.07
CA THR A 187 -7.97 19.89 -20.88
C THR A 187 -6.81 20.55 -21.64
N TYR A 188 -5.63 19.95 -21.64
CA TYR A 188 -4.46 20.45 -22.37
C TYR A 188 -4.67 20.42 -23.89
N GLY A 189 -5.22 19.32 -24.42
CA GLY A 189 -5.60 19.22 -25.84
C GLY A 189 -6.62 20.28 -26.24
N HIS A 190 -7.63 20.53 -25.40
CA HIS A 190 -8.62 21.59 -25.64
C HIS A 190 -7.98 22.99 -25.62
N ILE A 191 -7.06 23.27 -24.68
CA ILE A 191 -6.31 24.53 -24.63
C ILE A 191 -5.43 24.73 -25.87
N LEU A 192 -4.82 23.66 -26.42
CA LEU A 192 -4.05 23.75 -27.67
C LEU A 192 -4.97 24.07 -28.87
N GLU A 193 -6.13 23.43 -28.96
CA GLU A 193 -7.08 23.69 -30.05
C GLU A 193 -7.67 25.11 -29.96
N LEU A 194 -8.00 25.61 -28.76
CA LEU A 194 -8.41 27.00 -28.56
C LEU A 194 -7.32 28.03 -28.94
N ARG A 195 -6.04 27.72 -28.68
CA ARG A 195 -4.91 28.55 -29.13
C ARG A 195 -4.83 28.57 -30.65
N LYS A 196 -4.86 27.40 -31.30
CA LYS A 196 -4.87 27.24 -32.75
C LYS A 196 -6.02 28.02 -33.40
N GLN A 197 -7.26 27.86 -32.91
CA GLN A 197 -8.42 28.60 -33.43
C GLN A 197 -8.28 30.12 -33.30
N ARG A 198 -7.69 30.60 -32.19
CA ARG A 198 -7.39 32.03 -31.99
C ARG A 198 -6.27 32.52 -32.92
N ASP A 199 -5.24 31.73 -33.17
CA ASP A 199 -4.13 32.09 -34.04
C ASP A 199 -4.53 32.03 -35.54
N GLU A 200 -5.38 31.07 -35.93
CA GLU A 200 -6.06 31.01 -37.23
C GLU A 200 -7.01 32.21 -37.40
N GLY A 201 -7.84 32.52 -36.39
CA GLY A 201 -8.73 33.68 -36.38
C GLY A 201 -8.01 35.02 -36.48
N ASN A 202 -6.77 35.10 -35.99
CA ASN A 202 -5.86 36.25 -36.10
C ASN A 202 -5.01 36.25 -37.39
N SER A 203 -4.97 35.16 -38.16
CA SER A 203 -4.18 35.07 -39.40
C SER A 203 -4.41 36.23 -40.38
N PRO A 204 -5.66 36.72 -40.62
CA PRO A 204 -5.90 37.89 -41.47
C PRO A 204 -5.28 39.19 -40.94
N PHE A 205 -5.27 39.39 -39.62
CA PHE A 205 -4.67 40.59 -39.01
C PHE A 205 -3.15 40.64 -39.25
N TYR A 206 -2.46 39.51 -39.07
CA TYR A 206 -1.03 39.44 -39.34
C TYR A 206 -0.71 39.61 -40.84
N LYS A 207 -1.48 38.98 -41.74
CA LYS A 207 -1.35 39.17 -43.19
C LYS A 207 -1.49 40.65 -43.60
N ASN A 208 -2.53 41.32 -43.12
CA ASN A 208 -2.76 42.75 -43.38
C ASN A 208 -1.66 43.62 -42.78
N THR A 209 -1.13 43.27 -41.60
CA THR A 209 -0.02 43.98 -40.97
C THR A 209 1.25 43.87 -41.82
N THR A 210 1.58 42.69 -42.33
CA THR A 210 2.73 42.49 -43.25
C THR A 210 2.53 43.24 -44.57
N MET A 211 1.32 43.25 -45.15
CA MET A 211 1.03 44.02 -46.37
C MET A 211 1.21 45.53 -46.14
N LEU A 212 0.77 46.06 -45.00
CA LEU A 212 1.02 47.45 -44.62
C LEU A 212 2.51 47.74 -44.34
N GLN A 213 3.28 46.75 -43.90
CA GLN A 213 4.73 46.87 -43.74
C GLN A 213 5.49 46.89 -45.09
N THR A 214 5.00 46.20 -46.13
CA THR A 214 5.59 46.28 -47.48
C THR A 214 5.14 47.53 -48.25
N ALA A 215 3.89 47.97 -48.07
CA ALA A 215 3.37 49.17 -48.74
C ALA A 215 4.01 50.49 -48.27
N LYS A 216 4.33 50.60 -46.97
CA LYS A 216 4.96 51.80 -46.37
C LYS A 216 6.25 52.26 -47.09
N PRO A 217 7.31 51.42 -47.21
CA PRO A 217 8.55 51.85 -47.86
C PRO A 217 8.39 52.15 -49.36
N CYS A 218 7.38 51.62 -50.05
CA CYS A 218 7.04 52.05 -51.41
C CYS A 218 6.44 53.46 -51.41
N ALA A 219 5.50 53.77 -50.50
CA ALA A 219 4.94 55.10 -50.34
C ALA A 219 6.00 56.13 -49.91
N ASP A 220 6.88 55.80 -48.97
CA ASP A 220 7.99 56.67 -48.51
C ASP A 220 8.96 57.02 -49.66
N LYS A 221 9.24 56.06 -50.55
CA LYS A 221 10.04 56.25 -51.77
C LYS A 221 9.28 56.93 -52.91
N LYS A 222 7.96 57.09 -52.79
CA LYS A 222 7.03 57.52 -53.86
C LYS A 222 7.03 56.60 -55.08
N ASP A 223 7.23 55.31 -54.86
CA ASP A 223 7.11 54.27 -55.89
C ASP A 223 5.63 53.97 -56.16
N ILE A 224 5.07 54.70 -57.13
CA ILE A 224 3.65 54.62 -57.50
C ILE A 224 3.35 53.31 -58.22
N GLU A 225 4.30 52.77 -59.00
CA GLU A 225 4.09 51.57 -59.81
C GLU A 225 4.08 50.31 -58.94
N ALA A 226 5.07 50.14 -58.05
CA ALA A 226 5.08 49.02 -57.11
C ALA A 226 3.90 49.07 -56.13
N LEU A 227 3.49 50.27 -55.66
CA LEU A 227 2.32 50.42 -54.79
C LEU A 227 1.01 50.07 -55.53
N LYS A 228 0.90 50.45 -56.81
CA LYS A 228 -0.23 50.06 -57.67
C LYS A 228 -0.27 48.55 -57.88
N GLU A 229 0.85 47.93 -58.22
CA GLU A 229 0.95 46.47 -58.39
C GLU A 229 0.52 45.74 -57.11
N LEU A 230 1.11 46.09 -55.95
CA LEU A 230 0.71 45.54 -54.64
C LEU A 230 -0.79 45.67 -54.37
N SER A 231 -1.42 46.80 -54.73
CA SER A 231 -2.86 46.99 -54.58
C SER A 231 -3.69 46.11 -55.51
N MET A 232 -3.28 45.94 -56.77
CA MET A 232 -3.96 45.10 -57.75
C MET A 232 -3.86 43.62 -57.37
N THR A 233 -2.67 43.13 -57.04
CA THR A 233 -2.47 41.73 -56.65
C THR A 233 -3.25 41.37 -55.38
N GLU A 234 -3.40 42.30 -54.42
CA GLU A 234 -4.20 42.03 -53.21
C GLU A 234 -5.72 42.04 -53.49
N VAL A 235 -6.20 42.92 -54.39
CA VAL A 235 -7.59 42.88 -54.87
C VAL A 235 -7.88 41.58 -55.64
N GLU A 236 -6.96 41.12 -56.49
CA GLU A 236 -7.11 39.86 -57.23
C GLU A 236 -7.18 38.65 -56.30
N LYS A 237 -6.32 38.58 -55.27
CA LYS A 237 -6.42 37.56 -54.21
C LYS A 237 -7.76 37.63 -53.48
N PHE A 238 -8.20 38.83 -53.08
CA PHE A 238 -9.47 39.00 -52.39
C PHE A 238 -10.65 38.54 -53.25
N MET A 239 -10.70 38.94 -54.52
CA MET A 239 -11.77 38.54 -55.45
C MET A 239 -11.75 37.03 -55.76
N SER A 240 -10.56 36.42 -55.78
CA SER A 240 -10.41 34.96 -55.90
C SER A 240 -10.98 34.22 -54.68
N LEU A 241 -10.63 34.65 -53.47
CA LEU A 241 -11.18 34.10 -52.23
C LEU A 241 -12.68 34.37 -52.11
N TRP A 242 -13.13 35.59 -52.45
CA TRP A 242 -14.53 36.00 -52.39
C TRP A 242 -15.43 35.23 -53.35
N SER A 243 -14.94 34.83 -54.52
CA SER A 243 -15.70 34.02 -55.48
C SER A 243 -15.68 32.53 -55.12
N VAL A 244 -14.52 31.97 -54.78
CA VAL A 244 -14.38 30.53 -54.51
C VAL A 244 -14.87 30.15 -53.12
N ASP A 245 -14.40 30.79 -52.05
CA ASP A 245 -14.48 30.23 -50.71
C ASP A 245 -15.68 30.74 -49.88
N LYS A 246 -16.57 29.81 -49.48
CA LYS A 246 -17.76 30.12 -48.68
C LYS A 246 -17.42 30.48 -47.22
N PRO A 247 -16.66 29.68 -46.44
CA PRO A 247 -16.30 30.05 -45.08
C PRO A 247 -15.56 31.39 -44.99
N PHE A 248 -14.73 31.78 -45.97
CA PHE A 248 -14.18 33.13 -46.06
C PHE A 248 -15.26 34.22 -46.18
N ARG A 249 -16.23 34.08 -47.10
CA ARG A 249 -17.37 35.02 -47.21
C ARG A 249 -18.16 35.10 -45.90
N ASP A 250 -18.50 33.94 -45.33
CA ASP A 250 -19.27 33.86 -44.08
C ASP A 250 -18.50 34.51 -42.90
N ASP A 251 -17.16 34.39 -42.86
CA ASP A 251 -16.32 35.00 -41.81
C ASP A 251 -16.12 36.50 -41.99
N TYR A 252 -15.89 36.95 -43.23
CA TYR A 252 -15.81 38.35 -43.59
C TYR A 252 -17.10 39.10 -43.23
N GLU A 253 -18.26 38.50 -43.53
CA GLU A 253 -19.55 39.02 -43.12
C GLU A 253 -19.66 39.11 -41.59
N ARG A 254 -19.43 38.01 -40.85
CA ARG A 254 -19.49 37.99 -39.37
C ARG A 254 -18.65 39.10 -38.73
N ARG A 255 -17.43 39.34 -39.22
CA ARG A 255 -16.52 40.39 -38.69
C ARG A 255 -17.02 41.81 -38.96
N ILE A 256 -17.88 42.00 -39.96
CA ILE A 256 -18.40 43.31 -40.38
C ILE A 256 -19.73 43.65 -39.68
N LEU A 257 -20.57 42.67 -39.31
CA LEU A 257 -21.87 42.93 -38.67
C LEU A 257 -21.76 43.86 -37.44
N THR A 258 -20.79 43.62 -36.55
CA THR A 258 -20.54 44.48 -35.37
C THR A 258 -20.21 45.93 -35.76
N TRP A 259 -19.47 46.14 -36.85
CA TRP A 259 -19.13 47.46 -37.36
C TRP A 259 -20.30 48.16 -38.08
N LEU A 260 -21.24 47.39 -38.65
CA LEU A 260 -22.50 47.92 -39.19
C LEU A 260 -23.42 48.38 -38.04
N ASP A 261 -23.57 47.59 -36.97
CA ASP A 261 -24.38 47.98 -35.81
C ASP A 261 -23.85 49.23 -35.10
N ILE A 262 -22.54 49.33 -34.89
CA ILE A 262 -21.88 50.54 -34.33
C ILE A 262 -22.19 51.79 -35.18
N ARG A 263 -22.39 51.62 -36.49
CA ARG A 263 -22.74 52.69 -37.44
C ARG A 263 -24.24 52.83 -37.68
N GLN A 264 -25.07 52.04 -36.99
CA GLN A 264 -26.52 51.96 -37.16
C GLN A 264 -26.93 51.67 -38.63
N LEU A 265 -26.25 50.70 -39.24
CA LEU A 265 -26.54 50.22 -40.59
C LEU A 265 -27.16 48.81 -40.56
N SER A 266 -28.14 48.56 -41.42
CA SER A 266 -28.68 47.21 -41.67
C SER A 266 -27.68 46.38 -42.49
N ARG A 267 -27.92 45.06 -42.64
CA ARG A 267 -27.05 44.12 -43.37
C ARG A 267 -26.76 44.52 -44.83
N ASP A 268 -27.66 45.28 -45.46
CA ASP A 268 -27.52 45.84 -46.83
C ASP A 268 -26.77 47.20 -46.85
N GLY A 269 -26.13 47.60 -45.75
CA GLY A 269 -25.35 48.85 -45.65
C GLY A 269 -26.17 50.15 -45.60
N ARG A 270 -27.51 50.07 -45.66
CA ARG A 270 -28.42 51.22 -45.51
C ARG A 270 -28.53 51.64 -44.04
N MET A 271 -28.94 52.88 -43.79
CA MET A 271 -29.36 53.31 -42.43
C MET A 271 -30.49 52.42 -41.92
N ARG A 272 -30.32 51.95 -40.69
CA ARG A 272 -31.19 51.02 -39.99
C ARG A 272 -32.40 51.77 -39.42
N ASN A 273 -33.61 51.26 -39.61
CA ASN A 273 -34.81 51.94 -39.08
C ASN A 273 -34.83 51.93 -37.54
N CYS A 274 -35.54 52.88 -36.93
CA CYS A 274 -35.57 53.07 -35.48
C CYS A 274 -36.05 51.80 -34.73
N ASP A 275 -37.01 51.08 -35.31
CA ASP A 275 -37.65 49.90 -34.71
C ASP A 275 -36.94 48.56 -35.04
N GLU A 276 -35.89 48.58 -35.87
CA GLU A 276 -35.12 47.37 -36.21
C GLU A 276 -34.29 46.86 -35.02
N LYS A 277 -33.98 45.57 -35.00
CA LYS A 277 -33.10 44.93 -34.00
C LYS A 277 -31.64 44.90 -34.47
N PRO A 278 -30.64 44.94 -33.58
CA PRO A 278 -29.23 44.85 -33.97
C PRO A 278 -28.91 43.56 -34.73
N LEU A 279 -27.95 43.63 -35.66
CA LEU A 279 -27.48 42.48 -36.46
C LEU A 279 -26.71 41.47 -35.59
N VAL A 280 -25.96 41.98 -34.62
CA VAL A 280 -25.31 41.25 -33.54
C VAL A 280 -25.99 41.60 -32.24
N LEU A 281 -26.74 40.66 -31.66
CA LEU A 281 -27.13 40.76 -30.26
C LEU A 281 -25.85 40.65 -29.43
N SER A 282 -25.48 41.72 -28.71
CA SER A 282 -24.39 41.63 -27.75
C SER A 282 -24.83 40.70 -26.62
N GLU A 283 -24.17 39.55 -26.51
CA GLU A 283 -24.20 38.76 -25.29
C GLU A 283 -23.54 39.61 -24.19
N GLY A 284 -24.37 40.29 -23.41
CA GLY A 284 -23.95 40.87 -22.14
C GLY A 284 -23.43 39.76 -21.23
N PRO A 285 -22.55 40.07 -20.26
CA PRO A 285 -21.98 39.06 -19.38
C PRO A 285 -23.10 38.29 -18.68
N ILE A 286 -23.14 36.96 -18.89
CA ILE A 286 -24.16 36.07 -18.33
C ILE A 286 -23.92 35.94 -16.81
N VAL A 287 -24.36 36.94 -16.07
CA VAL A 287 -24.62 36.83 -14.64
C VAL A 287 -25.93 36.07 -14.52
N SER A 288 -25.84 34.74 -14.38
CA SER A 288 -27.00 33.88 -14.16
C SER A 288 -27.75 34.32 -12.90
N GLN A 289 -28.88 35.01 -13.10
CA GLN A 289 -29.78 35.38 -12.01
C GLN A 289 -30.41 34.10 -11.46
N ILE A 290 -30.07 33.76 -10.21
CA ILE A 290 -30.89 32.83 -9.42
C ILE A 290 -32.19 33.56 -9.09
N GLU A 291 -33.31 32.84 -9.24
CA GLU A 291 -34.65 33.39 -9.06
C GLU A 291 -34.87 33.93 -7.63
N VAL A 292 -35.64 35.03 -7.52
CA VAL A 292 -36.14 35.53 -6.24
C VAL A 292 -37.64 35.84 -6.37
N ALA A 293 -38.43 35.22 -5.50
CA ALA A 293 -39.85 35.49 -5.27
C ALA A 293 -40.11 35.41 -3.74
N PRO A 294 -41.19 36.02 -3.21
CA PRO A 294 -41.15 37.45 -2.90
C PRO A 294 -41.18 37.76 -1.39
N SER A 295 -41.12 39.06 -1.07
CA SER A 295 -40.93 39.64 0.27
C SER A 295 -42.08 39.45 1.28
N THR A 296 -41.74 39.41 2.58
CA THR A 296 -42.55 40.03 3.64
C THR A 296 -41.69 40.75 4.69
N ASN A 297 -41.71 42.08 4.62
CA ASN A 297 -41.69 43.09 5.70
C ASN A 297 -40.75 42.93 6.93
N ALA A 298 -39.75 43.83 7.08
CA ALA A 298 -39.71 44.86 8.14
C ALA A 298 -38.36 45.65 8.20
N ASP A 299 -38.44 46.99 8.24
CA ASP A 299 -37.36 47.94 8.52
C ASP A 299 -37.57 48.60 9.92
N PRO A 300 -36.61 49.36 10.50
CA PRO A 300 -35.18 49.03 10.65
C PRO A 300 -34.62 49.41 12.06
N PRO A 301 -33.51 48.82 12.53
CA PRO A 301 -32.80 49.28 13.73
C PRO A 301 -31.71 50.33 13.39
N LYS A 302 -31.66 51.43 14.16
CA LYS A 302 -30.50 52.34 14.22
C LYS A 302 -29.81 52.21 15.58
N GLN A 303 -28.49 51.98 15.60
CA GLN A 303 -27.50 52.90 16.20
C GLN A 303 -26.05 52.33 16.16
N GLU A 304 -25.12 53.27 15.95
CA GLU A 304 -23.65 53.18 15.95
C GLU A 304 -23.10 53.77 17.27
N PRO A 305 -21.77 53.82 17.56
CA PRO A 305 -20.64 52.95 17.18
C PRO A 305 -19.58 52.71 18.31
N LEU A 306 -18.48 52.01 17.97
CA LEU A 306 -17.09 52.16 18.46
C LEU A 306 -16.68 52.11 19.98
N SER A 307 -15.96 51.02 20.32
CA SER A 307 -14.62 51.01 20.98
C SER A 307 -14.37 51.47 22.44
N THR A 308 -13.68 50.63 23.25
CA THR A 308 -12.26 50.76 23.70
C THR A 308 -11.94 49.98 25.00
N ALA A 309 -10.68 49.51 25.14
CA ALA A 309 -10.03 49.00 26.37
C ALA A 309 -10.64 47.73 27.01
N LYS A 310 -9.91 46.91 27.81
CA LYS A 310 -8.55 47.03 28.37
C LYS A 310 -7.95 45.64 28.63
N LEU A 311 -6.65 45.46 28.42
CA LEU A 311 -5.87 44.30 28.91
C LEU A 311 -4.64 44.82 29.68
N ASP A 312 -4.38 44.29 30.88
CA ASP A 312 -3.05 44.02 31.45
C ASP A 312 -3.12 43.73 32.98
N ALA A 313 -2.46 42.66 33.43
CA ALA A 313 -1.97 42.49 34.82
C ALA A 313 -0.97 41.32 34.95
N SER A 314 0.25 41.62 35.42
CA SER A 314 1.42 40.75 35.74
C SER A 314 2.47 40.60 34.61
N LEU A 315 3.66 41.23 34.64
CA LEU A 315 4.78 41.12 35.62
C LEU A 315 5.30 39.66 35.73
N LYS A 316 6.59 39.30 35.60
CA LYS A 316 7.92 40.01 35.55
C LYS A 316 8.98 39.01 34.99
N GLU A 317 10.28 39.26 34.68
CA GLU A 317 11.25 40.40 34.63
C GLU A 317 12.47 40.00 33.71
N LYS A 318 13.42 40.93 33.43
CA LYS A 318 14.77 40.76 32.79
C LYS A 318 14.79 40.42 31.28
N VAL A 319 15.37 41.24 30.37
CA VAL A 319 16.79 41.66 30.15
C VAL A 319 17.61 40.50 29.54
N GLU A 320 18.28 40.61 28.39
CA GLU A 320 19.09 41.73 27.87
C GLU A 320 18.97 42.03 26.34
N LYS A 321 19.68 43.06 25.84
CA LYS A 321 19.58 43.66 24.49
C LYS A 321 20.76 43.31 23.58
N GLU A 322 20.52 43.24 22.25
CA GLU A 322 21.24 44.01 21.20
C GLU A 322 20.43 43.93 19.89
N LYS A 323 19.83 45.01 19.37
CA LYS A 323 20.43 46.07 18.52
C LYS A 323 21.13 45.58 17.23
N ASN A 324 20.46 45.73 16.09
CA ASN A 324 20.88 46.76 15.13
C ASN A 324 19.73 47.20 14.21
N SER A 325 19.90 48.35 13.54
CA SER A 325 18.79 49.09 12.91
C SER A 325 19.16 49.76 11.58
N LYS A 326 18.23 49.69 10.61
CA LYS A 326 17.90 50.71 9.58
C LYS A 326 16.59 50.27 8.91
N GLN A 327 15.52 51.06 8.76
CA GLN A 327 15.37 52.40 8.17
C GLN A 327 15.75 52.47 6.67
N LEU A 328 14.95 53.08 5.78
CA LEU A 328 13.53 53.49 5.85
C LEU A 328 13.08 53.90 4.42
N LYS A 329 11.76 53.93 4.21
CA LYS A 329 10.95 54.64 3.20
C LYS A 329 10.35 53.84 2.05
N ASP A 330 9.09 54.19 1.84
CA ASP A 330 8.19 53.92 0.74
C ASP A 330 8.62 54.71 -0.52
N ASP A 331 8.13 54.29 -1.69
CA ASP A 331 7.57 55.27 -2.63
C ASP A 331 6.48 54.66 -3.53
N ASN A 332 5.62 55.51 -4.09
CA ASN A 332 4.33 55.13 -4.67
C ASN A 332 4.40 54.86 -6.20
N GLY A 333 4.03 53.66 -6.67
CA GLY A 333 4.40 53.18 -8.01
C GLY A 333 3.40 52.28 -8.75
N LYS A 334 2.24 52.83 -9.12
CA LYS A 334 1.34 52.49 -10.27
C LYS A 334 1.39 51.06 -10.86
N ASN A 335 0.26 50.36 -10.82
CA ASN A 335 0.01 49.11 -11.57
C ASN A 335 0.33 49.23 -13.07
N ASN A 336 1.40 48.58 -13.54
CA ASN A 336 1.65 48.36 -14.97
C ASN A 336 1.36 46.90 -15.34
N PHE A 337 0.35 46.69 -16.20
CA PHE A 337 0.03 45.39 -16.77
C PHE A 337 1.11 44.99 -17.79
N PHE A 338 2.03 44.10 -17.43
CA PHE A 338 3.10 43.66 -18.31
C PHE A 338 2.57 42.73 -19.42
N PHE A 339 2.43 43.27 -20.63
CA PHE A 339 2.37 42.46 -21.84
C PHE A 339 3.74 41.83 -22.09
N PHE A 340 3.86 40.51 -21.92
CA PHE A 340 5.05 39.75 -22.31
C PHE A 340 5.15 39.65 -23.83
N TYR A 341 5.76 40.67 -24.44
CA TYR A 341 6.26 40.60 -25.82
C TYR A 341 7.50 39.71 -25.83
N ASN A 342 7.52 38.64 -26.63
CA ASN A 342 8.62 37.67 -26.68
C ASN A 342 9.26 37.64 -28.09
N PRO A 343 10.28 38.47 -28.35
CA PRO A 343 10.94 38.55 -29.65
C PRO A 343 12.12 37.57 -29.72
N GLY A 344 11.90 36.35 -30.25
CA GLY A 344 12.99 35.39 -30.33
C GLY A 344 12.66 34.02 -30.93
N PHE A 345 12.44 33.96 -32.25
CA PHE A 345 12.72 32.74 -33.02
C PHE A 345 13.27 33.11 -34.40
N GLN A 346 14.59 33.37 -34.43
CA GLN A 346 15.34 33.62 -35.67
C GLN A 346 15.83 32.28 -36.20
N ALA A 347 15.13 31.73 -37.20
CA ALA A 347 15.58 30.53 -37.90
C ALA A 347 16.79 30.88 -38.79
N CYS A 348 17.85 30.07 -38.69
CA CYS A 348 18.99 30.09 -39.59
C CYS A 348 19.20 28.68 -40.16
N ALA A 349 19.70 28.63 -41.40
CA ALA A 349 19.71 27.48 -42.31
C ALA A 349 18.31 27.15 -42.87
#